data_AF-A0A327Z792-F1
#
_entry.id   AF-A0A327Z792-F1
#
_cell.length_a   1.000
_cell.length_b   1.000
_cell.length_c   1.000
_cell.angle_alpha   90.00
_cell.angle_beta   90.00
_cell.angle_gamma   90.00
#
_symmetry.space_group_name_H-M   'P 1'
#
loop_
_entity.id
_entity.type
_entity.pdbx_description
1 polymer ?
#
loop_
_entity_poly.entity_id
_entity_poly.type
_entity_poly.pdbx_seq_one_letter_code
_entity_poly.pdbx_strand_id
1 'polypeptide(L)'
;MTNIGQLEDTDIDIAIDEGEAGERRATELANRLRLVAAEDPLLAQDLVEGLIVALDRAMGGTIRDHLDGPALGVADKVLSDPEQVR
;
A
#
# COMPACT_ATOMS: atom_id res chain seq x y z
N MET A 1 -6.67 -40.91 23.97
CA MET A 1 -6.28 -39.55 24.36
C MET A 1 -5.26 -39.09 23.34
N THR A 2 -5.66 -38.21 22.41
CA THR A 2 -4.78 -37.69 21.37
C THR A 2 -3.97 -36.55 21.97
N ASN A 3 -2.66 -36.74 22.12
CA ASN A 3 -1.73 -35.69 22.53
C ASN A 3 -1.74 -34.59 21.47
N ILE A 4 -2.31 -33.44 21.80
CA ILE A 4 -1.99 -32.18 21.12
C ILE A 4 -0.57 -31.86 21.56
N GLY A 5 0.38 -32.41 20.82
CA GLY A 5 1.81 -32.18 21.00
C GLY A 5 2.07 -30.68 20.88
N GLN A 6 2.75 -30.18 21.91
CA GLN A 6 3.56 -28.97 21.94
C GLN A 6 3.64 -28.25 20.58
N LEU A 7 3.05 -27.06 20.51
CA LEU A 7 3.69 -25.97 19.80
C LEU A 7 5.04 -25.80 20.48
N GLU A 8 6.03 -26.57 20.02
CA GLU A 8 7.42 -26.21 20.22
C GLU A 8 7.52 -24.79 19.71
N ASP A 9 7.89 -23.94 20.66
CA ASP A 9 8.37 -22.57 20.53
C ASP A 9 9.31 -22.52 19.33
N THR A 10 8.72 -22.48 18.15
CA THR A 10 9.46 -22.38 16.90
C THR A 10 9.87 -20.94 16.92
N ASP A 11 11.04 -20.72 17.51
CA ASP A 11 11.87 -19.54 17.38
C ASP A 11 11.66 -19.01 15.96
N ILE A 12 10.75 -18.02 15.81
CA ILE A 12 10.62 -17.29 14.56
C ILE A 12 11.80 -16.30 14.54
N ASP A 13 13.01 -16.85 14.49
CA ASP A 13 14.26 -16.18 14.15
C ASP A 13 14.37 -16.07 12.62
N ILE A 14 13.25 -15.75 11.96
CA ILE A 14 13.27 -15.37 10.56
C ILE A 14 13.69 -13.91 10.58
N ALA A 15 14.93 -13.65 10.19
CA ALA A 15 15.38 -12.31 9.85
C ALA A 15 14.44 -11.78 8.75
N ILE A 16 13.41 -11.03 9.15
CA ILE A 16 12.50 -10.39 8.22
C ILE A 16 13.33 -9.40 7.44
N ASP A 17 13.61 -9.72 6.17
CA ASP A 17 14.21 -8.79 5.23
C ASP A 17 13.32 -7.54 5.19
N GLU A 18 13.93 -6.35 5.20
CA GLU A 18 13.21 -5.09 5.10
C GLU A 18 12.33 -5.05 3.85
N GLY A 19 12.75 -5.74 2.78
CA GLY A 19 11.94 -5.98 1.59
C GLY A 19 10.64 -6.75 1.88
N GLU A 20 10.74 -7.88 2.59
CA GLU A 20 9.57 -8.71 2.92
C GLU A 20 8.62 -7.99 3.90
N ALA A 21 9.16 -7.20 4.84
CA ALA A 21 8.37 -6.33 5.68
C ALA A 21 7.63 -5.25 4.88
N GLY A 22 8.29 -4.68 3.86
CA GLY A 22 7.70 -3.70 2.95
C GLY A 22 6.53 -4.28 2.16
N GLU A 23 6.71 -5.45 1.56
CA GLU A 23 5.66 -6.15 0.80
C GLU A 23 4.45 -6.50 1.67
N ARG A 24 4.70 -6.97 2.90
CA ARG A 24 3.64 -7.29 3.86
C ARG A 24 2.82 -6.05 4.21
N ARG A 25 3.48 -4.92 4.47
CA ARG A 25 2.83 -3.64 4.77
C ARG A 25 2.05 -3.10 3.57
N ALA A 26 2.59 -3.19 2.36
CA ALA A 26 1.92 -2.78 1.14
C ALA A 26 0.65 -3.60 0.90
N THR A 27 0.72 -4.91 1.10
CA THR A 27 -0.41 -5.83 0.97
C THR A 27 -1.49 -5.53 2.00
N GLU A 28 -1.09 -5.30 3.26
CA GLU A 28 -2.02 -4.95 4.33
C GLU A 28 -2.72 -3.61 4.05
N LEU A 29 -1.98 -2.59 3.61
CA LEU A 29 -2.54 -1.30 3.24
C LEU A 29 -3.56 -1.44 2.10
N ALA A 30 -3.23 -2.20 1.06
CA ALA A 30 -4.14 -2.46 -0.05
C ALA A 30 -5.44 -3.14 0.41
N ASN A 31 -5.35 -4.09 1.34
CA ASN A 31 -6.53 -4.73 1.92
C ASN A 31 -7.38 -3.75 2.73
N ARG A 32 -6.76 -2.90 3.55
CA ARG A 32 -7.48 -1.87 4.31
C ARG A 32 -8.18 -0.87 3.39
N LEU A 33 -7.53 -0.43 2.32
CA LEU A 33 -8.15 0.45 1.31
C LEU A 33 -9.36 -0.21 0.64
N ARG A 34 -9.30 -1.51 0.35
CA ARG A 34 -10.47 -2.25 -0.18
C ARG A 34 -11.62 -2.32 0.81
N LEU A 35 -11.33 -2.47 2.11
CA LEU A 35 -12.36 -2.44 3.15
C LEU A 35 -13.01 -1.06 3.23
N VAL A 36 -12.21 0.02 3.21
CA VAL A 36 -12.75 1.39 3.14
C VAL A 36 -13.58 1.57 1.89
N ALA A 37 -13.12 1.11 0.72
CA ALA A 37 -13.86 1.25 -0.53
C ALA A 37 -15.21 0.52 -0.52
N ALA A 38 -15.36 -0.55 0.27
CA ALA A 38 -16.62 -1.25 0.43
C ALA A 38 -17.65 -0.47 1.26
N GLU A 39 -17.18 0.41 2.15
CA GLU A 39 -18.03 1.22 3.04
C GLU A 39 -18.23 2.64 2.49
N ASP A 40 -17.14 3.28 2.06
CA ASP A 40 -17.07 4.62 1.49
C ASP A 40 -16.09 4.65 0.29
N PRO A 41 -16.60 4.48 -0.94
CA PRO A 41 -15.79 4.54 -2.15
C PRO A 41 -15.12 5.91 -2.39
N LEU A 42 -15.73 7.01 -1.92
CA LEU A 42 -15.19 8.35 -2.13
C LEU A 42 -13.99 8.58 -1.21
N LEU A 43 -14.12 8.21 0.06
CA LEU A 43 -13.01 8.28 1.00
C LEU A 43 -11.84 7.38 0.56
N ALA A 44 -12.12 6.18 0.06
CA ALA A 44 -11.09 5.30 -0.46
C ALA A 44 -10.34 5.91 -1.65
N GLN A 45 -11.07 6.59 -2.54
CA GLN A 45 -10.46 7.32 -3.65
C GLN A 45 -9.53 8.43 -3.13
N ASP A 46 -10.00 9.29 -2.23
CA ASP A 46 -9.19 10.38 -1.66
C ASP A 46 -7.90 9.87 -1.00
N LEU A 47 -7.98 8.74 -0.28
CA LEU A 47 -6.83 8.09 0.34
C LEU A 47 -5.82 7.57 -0.69
N VAL A 48 -6.29 6.97 -1.79
CA VAL A 48 -5.44 6.50 -2.88
C VAL A 48 -4.78 7.68 -3.60
N GLU A 49 -5.52 8.74 -3.90
CA GLU A 49 -4.99 9.95 -4.53
C GLU A 49 -3.91 10.59 -3.64
N GLY A 50 -4.17 10.74 -2.33
CA GLY A 50 -3.18 11.24 -1.37
C GLY A 50 -1.95 10.35 -1.24
N LEU A 51 -2.11 9.03 -1.30
CA LEU A 51 -1.00 8.08 -1.29
C LEU A 51 -0.11 8.24 -2.54
N ILE A 52 -0.70 8.41 -3.72
CA ILE A 52 0.04 8.65 -4.97
C ILE A 52 0.91 9.92 -4.84
N VAL A 53 0.36 11.00 -4.30
CA VAL A 53 1.09 12.27 -4.11
C VAL A 53 2.25 12.09 -3.13
N ALA A 54 2.01 11.41 -2.01
CA ALA A 54 3.04 11.15 -1.01
C ALA A 54 4.18 10.31 -1.57
N LEU A 55 3.85 9.27 -2.34
CA LEU A 55 4.82 8.40 -3.00
C LEU A 55 5.59 9.14 -4.10
N ASP A 56 4.92 9.94 -4.94
CA ASP A 56 5.57 10.77 -5.95
C ASP A 56 6.61 11.70 -5.32
N ARG A 57 6.24 12.38 -4.23
CA ARG A 57 7.17 13.24 -3.48
C ARG A 57 8.33 12.45 -2.88
N ALA A 58 8.07 11.27 -2.31
CA ALA A 58 9.12 10.42 -1.74
C ALA A 58 10.08 9.86 -2.80
N MET A 59 9.60 9.67 -4.03
CA MET A 59 10.36 9.15 -5.16
C MET A 59 11.02 10.24 -6.01
N GLY A 60 10.81 11.52 -5.69
CA GLY A 60 11.40 12.64 -6.44
C GLY A 60 10.68 12.94 -7.76
N GLY A 61 9.38 12.66 -7.84
CA GLY A 61 8.55 12.97 -9.00
C GLY A 61 8.48 11.88 -10.07
N THR A 62 8.97 10.67 -9.78
CA THR A 62 9.13 9.59 -10.77
C THR A 62 8.13 8.45 -10.61
N ILE A 63 7.09 8.57 -9.76
CA ILE A 63 6.19 7.44 -9.48
C ILE A 63 5.51 6.92 -10.76
N ARG A 64 5.25 7.81 -11.72
CA ARG A 64 4.62 7.47 -13.02
C ARG A 64 5.41 6.43 -13.80
N ASP A 65 6.73 6.39 -13.64
CA ASP A 65 7.61 5.41 -14.31
C ASP A 65 7.44 3.99 -13.74
N HIS A 66 6.76 3.87 -12.59
CA HIS A 66 6.52 2.63 -11.87
C HIS A 66 5.06 2.19 -11.85
N LEU A 67 4.18 2.92 -12.55
CA LEU A 67 2.75 2.64 -12.60
C LEU A 67 2.31 2.30 -14.01
N ASP A 68 1.38 1.35 -14.12
CA ASP A 68 0.80 0.93 -15.39
C ASP A 68 -0.72 0.93 -15.35
N GLY A 69 -1.33 1.01 -16.54
CA GLY A 69 -2.76 0.83 -16.73
C GLY A 69 -3.62 1.82 -15.92
N PRO A 70 -4.66 1.35 -15.19
CA PRO A 70 -5.54 2.24 -14.44
C PRO A 70 -4.82 3.08 -13.37
N ALA A 71 -3.78 2.55 -12.74
CA ALA A 71 -3.04 3.26 -11.71
C ALA A 71 -2.27 4.46 -12.29
N LEU A 72 -1.68 4.30 -13.48
CA LEU A 72 -1.04 5.40 -14.20
C LEU A 72 -2.05 6.49 -14.55
N GLY A 73 -3.23 6.12 -15.06
CA GLY A 73 -4.28 7.09 -15.39
C GLY A 73 -4.77 7.90 -14.20
N VAL A 74 -4.90 7.27 -13.02
CA VAL A 74 -5.23 7.99 -11.78
C VAL A 74 -4.09 8.90 -11.35
N ALA A 75 -2.85 8.42 -11.40
CA ALA A 75 -1.68 9.23 -11.04
C ALA A 75 -1.53 10.45 -11.96
N ASP A 76 -1.75 10.31 -13.26
CA ASP A 76 -1.72 11.41 -14.20
C ASP A 76 -2.78 12.46 -13.87
N LYS A 77 -4.00 12.04 -13.55
CA LYS A 77 -5.07 12.97 -13.15
C LYS A 77 -4.69 13.73 -11.87
N VAL A 78 -4.26 13.02 -10.83
CA VAL A 78 -3.96 13.57 -9.50
C VAL A 78 -2.77 14.52 -9.53
N LEU A 79 -1.69 14.11 -10.19
CA LEU A 79 -0.43 14.84 -10.20
C LEU A 79 -0.36 15.93 -11.28
N SER A 80 -1.35 16.01 -12.17
CA SER A 80 -1.47 17.12 -13.13
C SER A 80 -2.28 18.29 -12.58
N ASP A 81 -2.90 18.16 -11.40
CA ASP A 81 -3.70 19.22 -10.79
C ASP A 81 -2.80 20.20 -10.02
N PRO A 82 -2.66 21.46 -10.47
CA PRO A 82 -1.78 22.46 -9.84
C PRO A 82 -2.24 22.88 -8.44
N GLU A 83 -3.46 22.53 -8.01
CA GLU A 83 -3.97 22.89 -6.68
C GLU A 83 -3.35 22.07 -5.53
N GLN A 84 -2.71 20.92 -5.81
CA GLN A 84 -2.11 20.06 -4.78
C GLN A 84 -0.69 20.47 -4.33
N VAL A 85 -0.17 21.58 -4.88
CA VAL A 85 1.18 22.11 -4.61
C VAL A 85 1.18 23.20 -3.52
N ARG A 86 0.02 23.56 -2.95
CA ARG A 86 -0.08 24.57 -1.88
C ARG A 86 -0.23 24.01 -0.49
#